data_AF-A6VK79-F1
#
_entry.id   AF-A6VK79-F1
#
_cell.length_a   1.000
_cell.length_b   1.000
_cell.length_c   1.000
_cell.angle_alpha   90.00
_cell.angle_beta   90.00
_cell.angle_gamma   90.00
#
_symmetry.space_group_name_H-M   'P 1'
#
loop_
_entity.id
_entity.type
_entity.pdbx_description
1 polymer ?
#
loop_
_entity_poly.entity_id
_entity_poly.type
_entity_poly.pdbx_seq_one_letter_code
_entity_poly.pdbx_strand_id
1 'polypeptide(L)'
;MKKVLILALIALCLVVPSSASRIEYNMTISEPGTYTLSEDMLIPGYQHGILIKSSNVVLDGQNHQLMGNNSEMYPYGIEVYTIGENKVENVTIKNLTIKDCYEAVFIVDARNVTVINCEFENNTYFLESLAPEIYFYLNKIHEGQSAKFYSAPLASPKLSYNYNGSEYTYRLGNYYEGYVGTEKENEGVYKGLYGVLDGESVSAYEIYPLIETPENYEVLEIIYPEIERVSPSSEGIILDIFALKSSSKNYIITDEVPSEDDDSSSGSSGSSGGSSYARDLSGGITSTVIKHVISNSNVVYGSEIDEGFAEQLRENLQNGNNYELSEDTIIVGGPNANGLANSYNGEFEVPISNNYPGENRGIIQVQNIEVHVGNFIKTYQVIYIAGSDRFGTQAALEYFKTLDELPEGPITVEWTAKGPVLVE
;
A
#
# COMPACT_ATOMS: atom_id res chain seq x y z
N MET A 1 34.54 -21.98 -43.37
CA MET A 1 35.43 -22.40 -42.25
C MET A 1 36.72 -21.59 -42.30
N LYS A 2 37.14 -21.08 -41.12
CA LYS A 2 38.42 -20.41 -40.77
C LYS A 2 38.58 -18.95 -41.30
N LYS A 3 38.50 -17.90 -40.46
CA LYS A 3 39.50 -17.37 -39.47
C LYS A 3 40.80 -16.96 -40.19
N VAL A 4 41.42 -15.76 -40.08
CA VAL A 4 41.60 -14.85 -38.93
C VAL A 4 42.39 -13.57 -39.37
N LEU A 5 42.02 -12.40 -38.81
CA LEU A 5 42.86 -11.33 -38.17
C LEU A 5 43.96 -10.56 -38.99
N ILE A 6 44.09 -9.22 -38.91
CA ILE A 6 44.92 -8.39 -37.97
C ILE A 6 44.69 -6.89 -38.35
N LEU A 7 44.28 -5.91 -37.51
CA LEU A 7 44.84 -5.20 -36.32
C LEU A 7 45.80 -4.02 -36.62
N ALA A 8 45.43 -2.77 -36.23
CA ALA A 8 46.25 -1.67 -35.66
C ALA A 8 45.44 -0.32 -35.64
N LEU A 9 44.98 0.24 -34.52
CA LEU A 9 45.62 1.11 -33.47
C LEU A 9 46.12 2.48 -33.99
N ILE A 10 45.67 3.65 -33.47
CA ILE A 10 46.21 4.46 -32.32
C ILE A 10 45.20 5.62 -32.07
N ALA A 11 44.46 5.68 -30.96
CA ALA A 11 44.70 6.40 -29.69
C ALA A 11 44.85 7.95 -29.76
N LEU A 12 43.87 8.67 -29.21
CA LEU A 12 44.10 9.97 -28.56
C LEU A 12 43.19 10.11 -27.34
N CYS A 13 43.82 10.15 -26.17
CA CYS A 13 43.21 10.29 -24.85
C CYS A 13 42.46 11.62 -24.70
N LEU A 14 41.22 11.55 -24.22
CA LEU A 14 40.70 12.55 -23.30
C LEU A 14 40.57 11.85 -21.95
N VAL A 15 41.48 12.20 -21.06
CA VAL A 15 41.42 11.88 -19.64
C VAL A 15 40.23 12.65 -19.07
N VAL A 16 39.19 11.92 -18.68
CA VAL A 16 38.20 12.43 -17.72
C VAL A 16 38.45 11.67 -16.43
N PRO A 17 38.95 12.30 -15.36
CA PRO A 17 38.76 11.75 -14.03
C PRO A 17 37.40 12.23 -13.54
N SER A 18 36.42 11.33 -13.47
CA SER A 18 35.23 11.54 -12.65
C SER A 18 34.83 10.21 -12.01
N SER A 19 35.30 10.05 -10.77
CA SER A 19 34.53 9.68 -9.59
C SER A 19 33.39 8.65 -9.74
N ALA A 20 33.56 7.53 -9.01
CA ALA A 20 32.53 6.62 -8.49
C ALA A 20 31.47 6.07 -9.47
N SER A 21 31.70 4.86 -9.96
CA SER A 21 30.67 3.91 -10.41
C SER A 21 30.62 2.76 -9.39
N ARG A 22 29.50 2.17 -8.98
CA ARG A 22 28.06 2.29 -9.26
C ARG A 22 27.42 1.59 -8.05
N ILE A 23 26.40 2.16 -7.43
CA ILE A 23 25.60 1.42 -6.46
C ILE A 23 24.78 0.39 -7.26
N GLU A 24 25.07 -0.90 -7.08
CA GLU A 24 24.26 -1.98 -7.65
C GLU A 24 23.27 -2.44 -6.59
N TYR A 25 21.99 -2.39 -6.96
CA TYR A 25 20.86 -2.87 -6.18
C TYR A 25 20.51 -4.28 -6.66
N ASN A 26 20.21 -5.20 -5.75
CA ASN A 26 19.59 -6.46 -6.13
C ASN A 26 18.26 -6.20 -6.84
N MET A 27 17.55 -5.13 -6.45
CA MET A 27 16.20 -4.85 -6.92
C MET A 27 15.86 -3.36 -6.90
N THR A 28 15.05 -2.91 -7.86
CA THR A 28 14.54 -1.54 -7.91
C THR A 28 13.06 -1.53 -8.25
N ILE A 29 12.24 -1.01 -7.32
CA ILE A 29 10.82 -0.71 -7.50
C ILE A 29 10.71 0.73 -7.98
N SER A 30 10.24 0.91 -9.22
CA SER A 30 10.13 2.22 -9.86
C SER A 30 8.70 2.61 -10.25
N GLU A 31 7.73 1.73 -10.00
CA GLU A 31 6.31 1.95 -10.26
C GLU A 31 5.48 1.71 -8.99
N PRO A 32 4.33 2.40 -8.83
CA PRO A 32 3.35 2.11 -7.78
C PRO A 32 2.86 0.65 -7.79
N GLY A 33 2.25 0.22 -6.70
CA GLY A 33 1.56 -1.06 -6.58
C GLY A 33 2.05 -1.93 -5.43
N THR A 34 1.49 -3.14 -5.36
CA THR A 34 1.83 -4.15 -4.34
C THR A 34 2.82 -5.15 -4.90
N TYR A 35 3.87 -5.43 -4.13
CA TYR A 35 4.98 -6.31 -4.45
C TYR A 35 5.14 -7.33 -3.33
N THR A 36 5.14 -8.62 -3.66
CA THR A 36 5.41 -9.69 -2.69
C THR A 36 6.77 -10.34 -2.92
N LEU A 37 7.50 -10.67 -1.85
CA LEU A 37 8.62 -11.59 -1.96
C LEU A 37 8.09 -13.02 -2.08
N SER A 38 8.67 -13.79 -3.01
CA SER A 38 8.32 -15.20 -3.25
C SER A 38 9.34 -16.18 -2.66
N GLU A 39 10.51 -15.67 -2.27
CA GLU A 39 11.60 -16.43 -1.66
C GLU A 39 12.48 -15.51 -0.81
N ASP A 40 13.31 -16.13 0.03
CA ASP A 40 14.34 -15.40 0.79
C ASP A 40 15.40 -14.82 -0.16
N MET A 41 15.83 -13.59 0.09
CA MET A 41 16.82 -12.90 -0.73
C MET A 41 18.14 -12.69 0.02
N LEU A 42 19.23 -13.14 -0.60
CA LEU A 42 20.60 -12.83 -0.18
C LEU A 42 21.07 -11.54 -0.85
N ILE A 43 21.61 -10.60 -0.06
CA ILE A 43 22.18 -9.34 -0.53
C ILE A 43 23.70 -9.52 -0.66
N PRO A 44 24.24 -9.61 -1.89
CA PRO A 44 25.63 -9.92 -2.10
C PRO A 44 26.51 -8.68 -1.83
N GLY A 45 27.34 -8.74 -0.80
CA GLY A 45 28.46 -7.80 -0.63
C GLY A 45 28.04 -6.33 -0.43
N TYR A 46 28.88 -5.41 -0.92
CA TYR A 46 28.71 -3.94 -0.86
C TYR A 46 27.56 -3.41 -1.74
N GLN A 47 26.39 -4.05 -1.67
CA GLN A 47 25.21 -3.75 -2.48
C GLN A 47 24.02 -3.43 -1.59
N HIS A 48 22.93 -3.03 -2.23
CA HIS A 48 21.67 -2.72 -1.59
C HIS A 48 20.68 -3.82 -1.97
N GLY A 49 19.79 -4.22 -1.05
CA GLY A 49 18.76 -5.22 -1.32
C GLY A 49 17.70 -4.66 -2.25
N ILE A 50 16.72 -3.94 -1.69
CA ILE A 50 15.59 -3.39 -2.45
C ILE A 50 15.64 -1.87 -2.42
N LEU A 51 15.67 -1.24 -3.60
CA LEU A 51 15.47 0.20 -3.73
C LEU A 51 14.04 0.52 -4.12
N ILE A 52 13.37 1.37 -3.36
CA ILE A 52 12.04 1.90 -3.66
C ILE A 52 12.18 3.36 -4.10
N LYS A 53 11.88 3.62 -5.38
CA LYS A 53 11.92 4.95 -6.00
C LYS A 53 10.55 5.51 -6.37
N SER A 54 9.49 4.76 -6.10
CA SER A 54 8.12 5.10 -6.49
C SER A 54 7.23 5.30 -5.29
N SER A 55 6.25 6.20 -5.43
CA SER A 55 5.20 6.42 -4.45
C SER A 55 4.09 5.38 -4.57
N ASN A 56 3.25 5.25 -3.53
CA ASN A 56 2.12 4.31 -3.46
C ASN A 56 2.57 2.86 -3.67
N VAL A 57 3.56 2.44 -2.88
CA VAL A 57 4.16 1.10 -2.95
C VAL A 57 3.82 0.33 -1.68
N VAL A 58 3.37 -0.91 -1.84
CA VAL A 58 3.29 -1.88 -0.73
C VAL A 58 4.30 -2.98 -1.03
N LEU A 59 5.32 -3.13 -0.19
CA LEU A 59 6.24 -4.26 -0.19
C LEU A 59 5.85 -5.21 0.95
N ASP A 60 5.35 -6.38 0.60
CA ASP A 60 4.95 -7.43 1.53
C ASP A 60 5.93 -8.61 1.43
N GLY A 61 6.71 -8.84 2.46
CA GLY A 61 7.67 -9.92 2.48
C GLY A 61 7.09 -11.32 2.58
N GLN A 62 5.80 -11.48 2.91
CA GLN A 62 5.19 -12.78 3.16
C GLN A 62 5.97 -13.65 4.17
N ASN A 63 6.65 -13.02 5.12
CA ASN A 63 7.55 -13.61 6.11
C ASN A 63 8.87 -14.17 5.54
N HIS A 64 9.25 -13.79 4.33
CA HIS A 64 10.57 -14.07 3.77
C HIS A 64 11.67 -13.20 4.36
N GLN A 65 12.90 -13.64 4.16
CA GLN A 65 14.10 -13.03 4.73
C GLN A 65 14.85 -12.17 3.71
N LEU A 66 15.28 -10.98 4.13
CA LEU A 66 16.32 -10.19 3.48
C LEU A 66 17.60 -10.30 4.29
N MET A 67 18.60 -10.95 3.71
CA MET A 67 19.82 -11.33 4.42
C MET A 67 21.04 -10.63 3.81
N GLY A 68 21.64 -9.73 4.57
CA GLY A 68 22.92 -9.13 4.24
C GLY A 68 24.11 -10.06 4.54
N ASN A 69 25.29 -9.45 4.69
CA ASN A 69 26.53 -10.16 5.02
C ASN A 69 27.29 -9.54 6.20
N ASN A 70 26.63 -8.68 6.99
CA ASN A 70 27.13 -8.01 8.18
C ASN A 70 28.49 -7.30 7.95
N SER A 71 28.59 -6.51 6.88
CA SER A 71 29.78 -5.69 6.62
C SER A 71 29.62 -4.27 7.19
N GLU A 72 30.74 -3.65 7.56
CA GLU A 72 30.81 -2.42 8.37
C GLU A 72 30.16 -1.16 7.74
N MET A 73 29.78 -1.18 6.46
CA MET A 73 29.24 0.01 5.76
C MET A 73 28.10 -0.31 4.77
N TYR A 74 27.94 -1.58 4.41
CA TYR A 74 26.95 -2.12 3.48
C TYR A 74 26.79 -3.61 3.83
N PRO A 75 25.65 -4.26 3.54
CA PRO A 75 24.55 -3.82 2.69
C PRO A 75 23.45 -3.04 3.39
N TYR A 76 22.67 -2.30 2.61
CA TYR A 76 21.34 -1.83 3.04
C TYR A 76 20.29 -2.88 2.67
N GLY A 77 19.39 -3.22 3.59
CA GLY A 77 18.28 -4.15 3.35
C GLY A 77 17.29 -3.57 2.36
N ILE A 78 16.62 -2.50 2.77
CA ILE A 78 15.69 -1.73 1.96
C ILE A 78 16.10 -0.26 2.00
N GLU A 79 16.20 0.37 0.85
CA GLU A 79 16.39 1.80 0.71
C GLU A 79 15.16 2.42 0.05
N VAL A 80 14.53 3.39 0.71
CA VAL A 80 13.47 4.24 0.13
C VAL A 80 14.12 5.57 -0.23
N TYR A 81 14.37 5.76 -1.52
CA TYR A 81 15.15 6.88 -2.02
C TYR A 81 14.81 7.25 -3.46
N THR A 82 14.88 8.53 -3.77
CA THR A 82 14.84 9.02 -5.15
C THR A 82 15.82 10.17 -5.35
N ILE A 83 16.32 10.31 -6.58
CA ILE A 83 17.18 11.41 -7.00
C ILE A 83 16.29 12.36 -7.82
N GLY A 84 15.91 13.50 -7.27
CA GLY A 84 15.13 14.51 -8.01
C GLY A 84 14.24 15.40 -7.14
N GLU A 85 13.38 16.19 -7.79
CA GLU A 85 12.49 17.17 -7.12
C GLU A 85 11.25 16.53 -6.48
N ASN A 86 10.87 15.31 -6.88
CA ASN A 86 9.68 14.63 -6.39
C ASN A 86 10.05 13.67 -5.27
N LYS A 87 9.51 13.88 -4.06
CA LYS A 87 9.67 12.97 -2.92
C LYS A 87 8.89 11.67 -3.13
N VAL A 88 9.39 10.56 -2.59
CA VAL A 88 8.65 9.29 -2.53
C VAL A 88 7.60 9.37 -1.41
N GLU A 89 6.38 8.93 -1.67
CA GLU A 89 5.26 9.07 -0.72
C GLU A 89 4.45 7.78 -0.63
N ASN A 90 3.83 7.53 0.51
CA ASN A 90 2.88 6.43 0.70
C ASN A 90 3.52 5.06 0.41
N VAL A 91 4.56 4.71 1.18
CA VAL A 91 5.24 3.42 1.06
C VAL A 91 4.93 2.59 2.29
N THR A 92 4.52 1.34 2.12
CA THR A 92 4.33 0.37 3.20
C THR A 92 5.29 -0.79 3.01
N ILE A 93 6.08 -1.11 4.03
CA ILE A 93 6.99 -2.25 4.11
C ILE A 93 6.48 -3.15 5.23
N LYS A 94 6.18 -4.42 4.93
CA LYS A 94 5.60 -5.32 5.94
C LYS A 94 6.00 -6.79 5.79
N ASN A 95 5.83 -7.55 6.87
CA ASN A 95 5.95 -9.01 6.91
C ASN A 95 7.32 -9.51 6.42
N LEU A 96 8.41 -8.94 6.93
CA LEU A 96 9.78 -9.29 6.54
C LEU A 96 10.64 -9.59 7.76
N THR A 97 11.56 -10.54 7.63
CA THR A 97 12.74 -10.59 8.51
C THR A 97 13.91 -9.95 7.78
N ILE A 98 14.47 -8.87 8.33
CA ILE A 98 15.63 -8.17 7.75
C ILE A 98 16.82 -8.33 8.70
N LYS A 99 17.89 -8.95 8.21
CA LYS A 99 19.03 -9.29 9.05
C LYS A 99 20.37 -9.15 8.37
N ASP A 100 21.41 -9.08 9.20
CA ASP A 100 22.81 -9.03 8.77
C ASP A 100 23.10 -7.82 7.84
N CYS A 101 22.34 -6.72 7.98
CA CYS A 101 22.53 -5.49 7.21
C CYS A 101 23.24 -4.42 8.03
N TYR A 102 23.95 -3.50 7.35
CA TYR A 102 24.42 -2.30 8.01
C TYR A 102 23.23 -1.40 8.37
N GLU A 103 22.35 -1.11 7.40
CA GLU A 103 21.04 -0.49 7.65
C GLU A 103 19.94 -1.43 7.12
N ALA A 104 19.06 -1.90 7.99
CA ALA A 104 17.96 -2.77 7.56
C ALA A 104 16.95 -2.02 6.69
N VAL A 105 16.55 -0.82 7.13
CA VAL A 105 15.70 0.10 6.38
C VAL A 105 16.33 1.49 6.42
N PHE A 106 16.61 2.06 5.26
CA PHE A 106 17.13 3.41 5.08
C PHE A 106 16.14 4.26 4.30
N ILE A 107 15.75 5.43 4.85
CA ILE A 107 14.70 6.29 4.27
C ILE A 107 15.21 7.72 4.09
N VAL A 108 15.27 8.16 2.84
CA VAL A 108 15.73 9.51 2.46
C VAL A 108 14.83 10.08 1.36
N ASP A 109 14.54 11.38 1.42
CA ASP A 109 13.71 12.09 0.44
C ASP A 109 12.33 11.44 0.21
N ALA A 110 11.76 10.90 1.29
CA ALA A 110 10.44 10.31 1.33
C ALA A 110 9.54 10.97 2.40
N ARG A 111 8.25 10.61 2.42
CA ARG A 111 7.32 10.87 3.53
C ARG A 111 6.19 9.85 3.52
N ASN A 112 5.46 9.75 4.63
CA ASN A 112 4.39 8.79 4.81
C ASN A 112 4.85 7.36 4.49
N VAL A 113 5.92 6.93 5.17
CA VAL A 113 6.46 5.57 5.06
C VAL A 113 6.04 4.77 6.29
N THR A 114 5.41 3.63 6.06
CA THR A 114 4.99 2.69 7.09
C THR A 114 5.88 1.45 7.06
N VAL A 115 6.45 1.07 8.21
CA VAL A 115 7.14 -0.21 8.40
C VAL A 115 6.46 -0.95 9.54
N ILE A 116 5.90 -2.12 9.25
CA ILE A 116 5.01 -2.83 10.17
C ILE A 116 5.18 -4.34 10.08
N ASN A 117 5.09 -5.05 11.20
CA ASN A 117 5.16 -6.50 11.23
C ASN A 117 6.45 -7.06 10.62
N CYS A 118 7.55 -6.37 10.84
CA CYS A 118 8.89 -6.80 10.45
C CYS A 118 9.70 -7.25 11.68
N GLU A 119 10.61 -8.18 11.47
CA GLU A 119 11.60 -8.64 12.45
C GLU A 119 13.00 -8.19 12.05
N PHE A 120 13.71 -7.55 12.97
CA PHE A 120 15.05 -7.02 12.75
C PHE A 120 16.05 -7.76 13.61
N GLU A 121 17.05 -8.39 12.99
CA GLU A 121 18.05 -9.20 13.70
C GLU A 121 19.47 -8.89 13.21
N ASN A 122 20.42 -8.70 14.13
CA ASN A 122 21.84 -8.53 13.82
C ASN A 122 22.16 -7.46 12.74
N ASN A 123 21.43 -6.33 12.77
CA ASN A 123 21.73 -5.17 11.95
C ASN A 123 22.52 -4.12 12.73
N THR A 124 23.34 -3.30 12.08
CA THR A 124 23.94 -2.16 12.77
C THR A 124 22.86 -1.14 13.13
N TYR A 125 22.01 -0.81 12.15
CA TYR A 125 20.82 0.00 12.31
C TYR A 125 19.58 -0.75 11.83
N PHE A 126 18.56 -0.90 12.67
CA PHE A 126 17.27 -1.46 12.22
C PHE A 126 16.47 -0.43 11.41
N LEU A 127 16.69 0.86 11.67
CA LEU A 127 16.10 1.95 10.91
C LEU A 127 17.00 3.19 10.94
N GLU A 128 17.27 3.76 9.76
CA GLU A 128 17.86 5.09 9.61
C GLU A 128 16.94 5.94 8.72
N SER A 129 16.47 7.09 9.22
CA SER A 129 15.55 7.95 8.47
C SER A 129 15.88 9.44 8.59
N LEU A 130 15.96 10.09 7.42
CA LEU A 130 16.01 11.54 7.27
C LEU A 130 14.64 12.12 6.89
N ALA A 131 13.66 11.26 6.61
CA ALA A 131 12.34 11.61 6.12
C ALA A 131 11.35 11.93 7.25
N PRO A 132 10.42 12.89 7.06
CA PRO A 132 9.31 13.11 7.98
C PRO A 132 8.22 12.04 7.80
N GLU A 133 7.26 11.99 8.74
CA GLU A 133 6.03 11.18 8.64
C GLU A 133 6.32 9.67 8.47
N ILE A 134 7.10 9.11 9.40
CA ILE A 134 7.43 7.68 9.42
C ILE A 134 6.60 6.97 10.49
N TYR A 135 5.79 6.01 10.06
CA TYR A 135 5.06 5.10 10.92
C TYR A 135 5.86 3.81 11.09
N PHE A 136 6.29 3.51 12.30
CA PHE A 136 7.11 2.32 12.59
C PHE A 136 6.57 1.66 13.85
N TYR A 137 5.77 0.61 13.67
CA TYR A 137 5.00 -0.01 14.75
C TYR A 137 4.76 -1.50 14.49
N LEU A 138 4.43 -2.26 15.53
CA LEU A 138 4.23 -3.71 15.49
C LEU A 138 5.43 -4.44 14.87
N ASN A 139 6.65 -3.94 15.08
CA ASN A 139 7.87 -4.64 14.69
C ASN A 139 8.52 -5.34 15.89
N LYS A 140 9.33 -6.35 15.61
CA LYS A 140 10.17 -7.05 16.58
C LYS A 140 11.64 -6.67 16.37
N ILE A 141 12.26 -6.09 17.40
CA ILE A 141 13.65 -5.65 17.36
C ILE A 141 14.45 -6.48 18.35
N HIS A 142 15.39 -7.29 17.84
CA HIS A 142 16.35 -8.03 18.65
C HIS A 142 17.40 -7.11 19.29
N GLU A 143 18.02 -7.56 20.38
CA GLU A 143 19.02 -6.78 21.12
C GLU A 143 20.24 -6.37 20.25
N GLY A 144 20.92 -5.29 20.65
CA GLY A 144 22.23 -4.91 20.10
C GLY A 144 22.20 -4.12 18.79
N GLN A 145 21.02 -3.64 18.38
CA GLN A 145 20.84 -2.86 17.14
C GLN A 145 20.48 -1.41 17.49
N SER A 146 20.91 -0.47 16.65
CA SER A 146 20.63 0.97 16.81
C SER A 146 19.57 1.47 15.85
N ALA A 147 19.13 2.71 16.01
CA ALA A 147 18.39 3.44 14.97
C ALA A 147 18.73 4.93 14.99
N LYS A 148 18.56 5.59 13.85
CA LYS A 148 18.84 7.02 13.66
C LYS A 148 17.66 7.76 13.05
N PHE A 149 17.33 8.90 13.65
CA PHE A 149 16.22 9.74 13.26
C PHE A 149 16.65 11.19 13.20
N TYR A 150 16.49 11.82 12.03
CA TYR A 150 16.81 13.24 11.85
C TYR A 150 15.56 14.12 11.81
N SER A 151 14.39 13.55 11.54
CA SER A 151 13.13 14.26 11.33
C SER A 151 11.98 13.52 12.03
N ALA A 152 11.48 14.07 13.14
CA ALA A 152 10.34 13.59 13.96
C ALA A 152 10.56 12.27 14.77
N PRO A 153 9.84 12.09 15.90
CA PRO A 153 9.86 10.84 16.67
C PRO A 153 9.18 9.68 15.90
N LEU A 154 9.50 8.44 16.27
CA LEU A 154 8.82 7.23 15.81
C LEU A 154 7.30 7.40 16.02
N ALA A 155 6.53 7.40 14.94
CA ALA A 155 5.08 7.51 15.00
C ALA A 155 4.42 6.13 14.98
N SER A 156 3.32 6.02 15.72
CA SER A 156 2.44 4.85 15.72
C SER A 156 1.02 5.33 15.51
N PRO A 157 0.24 4.79 14.55
CA PRO A 157 -1.15 5.18 14.39
C PRO A 157 -2.01 4.69 15.57
N LYS A 158 -3.22 5.23 15.69
CA LYS A 158 -4.23 4.64 16.57
C LYS A 158 -4.85 3.44 15.84
N LEU A 159 -5.03 2.34 16.55
CA LEU A 159 -5.50 1.06 16.01
C LEU A 159 -6.69 0.57 16.83
N SER A 160 -7.64 -0.10 16.18
CA SER A 160 -8.50 -1.07 16.86
C SER A 160 -7.86 -2.45 16.74
N TYR A 161 -7.74 -3.19 17.85
CA TYR A 161 -7.07 -4.49 17.88
C TYR A 161 -7.58 -5.39 19.01
N ASN A 162 -7.48 -6.71 18.81
CA ASN A 162 -7.63 -7.70 19.87
C ASN A 162 -6.27 -8.00 20.52
N TYR A 163 -6.25 -8.00 21.85
CA TYR A 163 -5.14 -8.47 22.66
C TYR A 163 -5.68 -9.26 23.85
N ASN A 164 -5.19 -10.49 24.05
CA ASN A 164 -5.67 -11.40 25.10
C ASN A 164 -7.21 -11.59 25.12
N GLY A 165 -7.83 -11.62 23.94
CA GLY A 165 -9.27 -11.82 23.76
C GLY A 165 -10.15 -10.64 24.15
N SER A 166 -9.56 -9.45 24.35
CA SER A 166 -10.28 -8.19 24.53
C SER A 166 -9.94 -7.22 23.40
N GLU A 167 -10.93 -6.46 22.96
CA GLU A 167 -10.76 -5.41 21.94
C GLU A 167 -10.36 -4.09 22.60
N TYR A 168 -9.39 -3.40 21.98
CA TYR A 168 -8.87 -2.12 22.42
C TYR A 168 -8.77 -1.15 21.25
N THR A 169 -8.97 0.14 21.53
CA THR A 169 -8.68 1.21 20.56
C THR A 169 -7.57 2.12 21.08
N TYR A 170 -6.32 1.78 20.76
CA TYR A 170 -5.12 2.40 21.34
C TYR A 170 -3.96 2.48 20.35
N ARG A 171 -2.82 3.06 20.77
CA ARG A 171 -1.60 3.11 19.95
C ARG A 171 -0.67 1.97 20.34
N LEU A 172 -0.10 1.32 19.33
CA LEU A 172 0.85 0.23 19.50
C LEU A 172 2.19 0.65 18.90
N GLY A 173 3.26 0.55 19.67
CA GLY A 173 4.63 0.78 19.21
C GLY A 173 5.28 -0.52 18.79
N ASN A 174 6.56 -0.70 19.14
CA ASN A 174 7.33 -1.88 18.77
C ASN A 174 7.70 -2.75 19.98
N TYR A 175 7.98 -4.03 19.72
CA TYR A 175 8.56 -4.94 20.69
C TYR A 175 10.08 -4.86 20.64
N TYR A 176 10.70 -4.56 21.78
CA TYR A 176 12.16 -4.53 21.93
C TYR A 176 12.59 -5.68 22.84
N GLU A 177 13.37 -6.60 22.30
CA GLU A 177 13.88 -7.74 23.06
C GLU A 177 14.70 -7.26 24.26
N GLY A 178 14.51 -7.93 25.40
CA GLY A 178 15.19 -7.57 26.65
C GLY A 178 14.62 -6.34 27.36
N TYR A 179 13.77 -5.53 26.72
CA TYR A 179 13.12 -4.40 27.39
C TYR A 179 11.98 -4.87 28.29
N VAL A 180 12.03 -4.41 29.55
CA VAL A 180 10.93 -4.57 30.50
C VAL A 180 10.61 -3.18 31.03
N GLY A 181 9.46 -2.65 30.65
CA GLY A 181 8.98 -1.35 31.12
C GLY A 181 8.65 -1.31 32.62
N THR A 182 8.30 -0.14 33.12
CA THR A 182 8.11 0.09 34.57
C THR A 182 6.74 -0.37 35.08
N GLU A 183 5.70 -0.22 34.27
CA GLU A 183 4.34 -0.73 34.55
C GLU A 183 3.75 -1.30 33.26
N LYS A 184 2.85 -2.28 33.37
CA LYS A 184 2.11 -2.87 32.25
C LYS A 184 0.72 -2.26 32.17
N GLU A 185 0.29 -1.85 30.99
CA GLU A 185 -1.09 -1.43 30.72
C GLU A 185 -1.91 -2.63 30.21
N ASN A 186 -3.23 -2.59 30.38
CA ASN A 186 -4.11 -3.71 30.01
C ASN A 186 -4.21 -3.85 28.48
N GLU A 187 -4.00 -2.73 27.79
CA GLU A 187 -3.95 -2.53 26.36
C GLU A 187 -2.75 -3.26 25.71
N GLY A 188 -1.88 -3.90 26.49
CA GLY A 188 -0.76 -4.69 25.95
C GLY A 188 0.50 -3.87 25.70
N VAL A 189 0.62 -2.66 26.23
CA VAL A 189 1.84 -1.85 26.14
C VAL A 189 2.43 -1.59 27.52
N TYR A 190 3.74 -1.35 27.56
CA TYR A 190 4.39 -0.83 28.75
C TYR A 190 4.10 0.66 28.91
N LYS A 191 3.91 1.07 30.16
CA LYS A 191 3.96 2.47 30.56
C LYS A 191 5.41 2.90 30.70
N GLY A 192 5.75 4.01 30.06
CA GLY A 192 7.09 4.60 30.12
C GLY A 192 7.72 4.71 28.73
N LEU A 193 8.75 5.56 28.63
CA LEU A 193 9.47 5.78 27.40
C LEU A 193 10.59 4.76 27.27
N TYR A 194 10.69 4.09 26.13
CA TYR A 194 11.89 3.34 25.76
C TYR A 194 12.79 4.26 24.91
N GLY A 195 14.03 4.45 25.36
CA GLY A 195 15.02 5.21 24.61
C GLY A 195 15.67 4.33 23.56
N VAL A 196 15.38 4.59 22.29
CA VAL A 196 16.02 3.95 21.15
C VAL A 196 17.42 4.55 20.99
N LEU A 197 18.44 3.70 20.90
CA LEU A 197 19.84 4.13 20.93
C LEU A 197 20.43 4.32 19.53
N ASP A 198 21.32 5.31 19.41
CA ASP A 198 22.38 5.42 18.40
C ASP A 198 23.72 5.45 19.14
N GLY A 199 24.37 4.29 19.21
CA GLY A 199 25.53 4.09 20.09
C GLY A 199 25.18 4.33 21.56
N GLU A 200 25.81 5.33 22.18
CA GLU A 200 25.58 5.68 23.59
C GLU A 200 24.51 6.77 23.77
N SER A 201 23.97 7.32 22.68
CA SER A 201 22.99 8.41 22.73
C SER A 201 21.58 7.92 22.41
N VAL A 202 20.56 8.56 22.99
CA VAL A 202 19.16 8.29 22.63
C VAL A 202 18.83 9.07 21.36
N SER A 203 18.44 8.36 20.30
CA SER A 203 18.07 8.94 19.00
C SER A 203 16.56 9.20 18.88
N ALA A 204 15.74 8.36 19.52
CA ALA A 204 14.30 8.53 19.59
C ALA A 204 13.72 7.93 20.87
N TYR A 205 12.47 8.27 21.17
CA TYR A 205 11.70 7.64 22.23
C TYR A 205 10.53 6.87 21.63
N GLU A 206 10.44 5.59 21.94
CA GLU A 206 9.22 4.80 21.78
C GLU A 206 8.30 5.08 22.98
N ILE A 207 7.05 5.43 22.71
CA ILE A 207 6.06 5.84 23.70
C ILE A 207 5.11 4.70 24.05
N TYR A 208 4.96 3.71 23.15
CA TYR A 208 4.06 2.58 23.32
C TYR A 208 4.77 1.23 23.14
N PRO A 209 5.87 0.93 23.89
CA PRO A 209 6.58 -0.34 23.73
C PRO A 209 5.65 -1.52 24.04
N LEU A 210 5.68 -2.55 23.20
CA LEU A 210 4.82 -3.72 23.36
C LEU A 210 5.27 -4.61 24.53
N ILE A 211 4.31 -5.24 25.21
CA ILE A 211 4.58 -6.24 26.26
C ILE A 211 4.97 -7.59 25.65
N GLU A 212 4.29 -7.97 24.57
CA GLU A 212 4.49 -9.24 23.87
C GLU A 212 4.90 -8.97 22.41
N THR A 213 5.30 -10.02 21.70
CA THR A 213 5.67 -9.90 20.29
C THR A 213 4.44 -9.56 19.42
N PRO A 214 4.63 -8.91 18.26
CA PRO A 214 3.54 -8.40 17.42
C PRO A 214 2.44 -9.42 17.08
N GLU A 215 2.76 -10.71 17.01
CA GLU A 215 1.81 -11.78 16.68
C GLU A 215 0.68 -11.95 17.72
N ASN A 216 0.81 -11.35 18.90
CA ASN A 216 -0.20 -11.37 19.96
C ASN A 216 -1.24 -10.24 19.82
N TYR A 217 -1.08 -9.35 18.82
CA TYR A 217 -1.95 -8.20 18.57
C TYR A 217 -2.63 -8.36 17.22
N GLU A 218 -3.90 -8.75 17.22
CA GLU A 218 -4.69 -8.87 16.00
C GLU A 218 -5.30 -7.51 15.65
N VAL A 219 -4.72 -6.81 14.67
CA VAL A 219 -5.23 -5.52 14.20
C VAL A 219 -6.52 -5.71 13.44
N LEU A 220 -7.58 -5.02 13.88
CA LEU A 220 -8.90 -5.01 13.26
C LEU A 220 -9.05 -3.82 12.30
N GLU A 221 -8.56 -2.65 12.71
CA GLU A 221 -8.70 -1.41 11.95
C GLU A 221 -7.55 -0.43 12.25
N ILE A 222 -7.08 0.28 11.22
CA ILE A 222 -6.14 1.41 11.39
C ILE A 222 -6.93 2.71 11.35
N ILE A 223 -6.89 3.46 12.46
CA ILE A 223 -7.62 4.71 12.62
C ILE A 223 -6.63 5.87 12.43
N TYR A 224 -6.54 6.35 11.19
CA TYR A 224 -5.83 7.60 10.89
C TYR A 224 -6.69 8.79 11.33
N PRO A 225 -6.14 9.79 12.05
CA PRO A 225 -6.88 11.03 12.24
C PRO A 225 -7.12 11.70 10.88
N GLU A 226 -8.34 12.21 10.65
CA GLU A 226 -8.64 13.01 9.46
C GLU A 226 -7.66 14.20 9.37
N ILE A 227 -7.01 14.35 8.21
CA ILE A 227 -6.10 15.46 7.94
C ILE A 227 -6.97 16.69 7.60
N GLU A 228 -7.14 17.61 8.56
CA GLU A 228 -7.57 18.97 8.21
C GLU A 228 -6.46 19.61 7.35
N ARG A 229 -6.76 19.88 6.07
CA ARG A 229 -5.83 20.51 5.14
C ARG A 229 -5.38 21.88 5.66
N VAL A 230 -4.20 21.97 6.24
CA VAL A 230 -3.51 23.25 6.48
C VAL A 230 -2.67 23.62 5.25
N SER A 231 -2.66 24.91 4.93
CA SER A 231 -2.15 25.57 3.72
C SER A 231 -0.79 25.04 3.17
N PRO A 232 -0.50 25.13 1.85
CA PRO A 232 0.70 24.57 1.20
C PRO A 232 2.05 25.17 1.63
N SER A 233 2.03 26.16 2.52
CA SER A 233 3.21 26.82 3.10
C SER A 233 3.48 26.44 4.55
N SER A 234 2.65 25.59 5.17
CA SER A 234 3.07 24.85 6.37
C SER A 234 3.73 23.57 5.91
N GLU A 235 5.01 23.40 6.22
CA GLU A 235 5.64 22.08 6.31
C GLU A 235 4.62 21.13 6.93
N GLY A 236 4.29 20.02 6.24
CA GLY A 236 3.28 19.07 6.67
C GLY A 236 3.56 18.67 8.11
N ILE A 237 2.82 19.28 9.03
CA ILE A 237 2.86 18.89 10.41
C ILE A 237 1.74 17.88 10.52
N ILE A 238 2.09 16.59 10.47
CA ILE A 238 1.30 15.59 11.20
C ILE A 238 1.48 15.94 12.68
N LEU A 239 0.72 16.96 13.11
CA LEU A 239 0.52 17.32 14.50
C LEU A 239 -0.34 16.22 15.11
N ASP A 240 0.29 15.14 15.54
CA ASP A 240 -0.08 14.62 16.85
C ASP A 240 0.38 15.64 17.91
N ILE A 241 -0.37 16.76 18.02
CA ILE A 241 -0.20 17.75 19.10
C ILE A 241 -0.33 17.11 20.49
N PHE A 242 -0.76 15.86 20.61
CA PHE A 242 -1.05 15.23 21.89
C PHE A 242 0.11 14.49 22.55
N ALA A 243 1.31 14.45 21.95
CA ALA A 243 2.52 13.99 22.66
C ALA A 243 3.06 15.01 23.70
N LEU A 244 2.54 16.25 23.75
CA LEU A 244 2.99 17.25 24.73
C LEU A 244 1.84 18.04 25.35
N LYS A 245 1.08 17.39 26.23
CA LYS A 245 0.70 17.96 27.53
C LYS A 245 0.27 16.85 28.48
N SER A 246 1.07 16.70 29.53
CA SER A 246 0.83 15.91 30.72
C SER A 246 -0.59 16.06 31.26
N SER A 247 -1.47 15.09 30.98
CA SER A 247 -2.46 14.56 31.91
C SER A 247 -3.23 13.43 31.24
N SER A 248 -2.92 12.20 31.64
CA SER A 248 -3.72 11.00 31.40
C SER A 248 -5.15 11.21 31.91
N LYS A 249 -6.13 11.26 31.00
CA LYS A 249 -7.52 10.99 31.32
C LYS A 249 -8.10 10.07 30.25
N ASN A 250 -8.36 8.84 30.68
CA ASN A 250 -9.12 7.83 29.96
C ASN A 250 -10.44 8.43 29.46
N TYR A 251 -10.65 8.48 28.15
CA TYR A 251 -11.98 8.67 27.60
C TYR A 251 -12.63 7.30 27.46
N ILE A 252 -13.56 7.03 28.38
CA ILE A 252 -14.60 6.02 28.17
C ILE A 252 -15.59 6.67 27.20
N ILE A 253 -15.80 6.09 26.02
CA ILE A 253 -16.91 6.47 25.15
C ILE A 253 -18.16 5.83 25.73
N THR A 254 -19.06 6.64 26.27
CA THR A 254 -20.45 6.26 26.51
C THR A 254 -21.31 6.99 25.50
N ASP A 255 -22.09 6.25 24.72
CA ASP A 255 -23.09 6.77 23.80
C ASP A 255 -24.09 7.64 24.54
N GLU A 256 -24.05 8.94 24.32
CA GLU A 256 -25.23 9.80 24.41
C GLU A 256 -25.07 10.99 23.46
N VAL A 257 -25.96 11.05 22.47
CA VAL A 257 -26.09 12.13 21.48
C VAL A 257 -26.79 13.32 22.12
N PRO A 258 -26.30 14.56 21.92
CA PRO A 258 -27.14 15.75 21.96
C PRO A 258 -27.37 16.34 20.57
N SER A 259 -28.65 16.60 20.31
CA SER A 259 -29.29 17.21 19.14
C SER A 259 -29.13 18.73 19.02
N GLU A 260 -29.15 19.21 17.76
CA GLU A 260 -29.79 20.47 17.24
C GLU A 260 -29.20 21.83 17.73
N ASP A 261 -29.03 22.91 16.96
CA ASP A 261 -29.61 23.42 15.70
C ASP A 261 -28.74 24.56 15.08
N ASP A 262 -28.95 24.80 13.76
CA ASP A 262 -28.98 26.07 12.97
C ASP A 262 -27.86 27.16 13.11
N ASP A 263 -27.46 27.97 12.12
CA ASP A 263 -28.15 28.50 10.93
C ASP A 263 -27.12 29.08 9.91
N SER A 264 -27.64 29.39 8.74
CA SER A 264 -27.17 29.76 7.41
C SER A 264 -26.28 31.02 7.12
N SER A 265 -25.53 30.94 6.00
CA SER A 265 -25.71 31.74 4.74
C SER A 265 -24.48 32.43 4.09
N SER A 266 -24.37 32.21 2.77
CA SER A 266 -23.72 33.02 1.70
C SER A 266 -22.18 33.16 1.72
N GLY A 267 -21.41 33.00 0.64
CA GLY A 267 -21.67 32.91 -0.79
C GLY A 267 -20.61 33.74 -1.52
N SER A 268 -19.60 33.12 -2.15
CA SER A 268 -18.96 33.60 -3.40
C SER A 268 -17.87 32.65 -3.89
N SER A 269 -17.98 32.36 -5.17
CA SER A 269 -17.14 31.58 -6.07
C SER A 269 -15.69 32.06 -6.15
N GLY A 270 -14.75 31.10 -6.16
CA GLY A 270 -13.36 31.33 -6.55
C GLY A 270 -12.58 30.01 -6.69
N SER A 271 -12.54 29.47 -7.92
CA SER A 271 -11.70 28.38 -8.44
C SER A 271 -11.14 27.34 -7.46
N SER A 272 -11.85 26.22 -7.36
CA SER A 272 -11.33 24.97 -6.79
C SER A 272 -10.42 24.25 -7.80
N GLY A 273 -9.12 24.22 -7.47
CA GLY A 273 -8.18 23.21 -7.97
C GLY A 273 -8.51 21.86 -7.31
N GLY A 274 -9.56 21.22 -7.82
CA GLY A 274 -9.93 19.86 -7.43
C GLY A 274 -9.02 18.84 -8.10
N SER A 275 -8.58 17.87 -7.31
CA SER A 275 -8.03 16.58 -7.78
C SER A 275 -8.80 16.11 -9.02
N SER A 276 -8.07 15.85 -10.10
CA SER A 276 -8.61 15.54 -11.43
C SER A 276 -9.48 14.28 -11.49
N TYR A 277 -9.51 13.45 -10.43
CA TYR A 277 -10.16 12.15 -10.44
C TYR A 277 -11.64 12.18 -10.02
N ALA A 278 -12.07 13.18 -9.25
CA ALA A 278 -13.48 13.27 -8.79
C ALA A 278 -14.44 13.83 -9.86
N ARG A 279 -13.91 14.39 -10.96
CA ARG A 279 -14.73 14.93 -12.07
C ARG A 279 -15.06 13.89 -13.14
N ASP A 280 -14.41 12.73 -13.08
CA ASP A 280 -14.47 11.67 -14.09
C ASP A 280 -15.52 10.59 -13.74
N LEU A 281 -16.08 10.62 -12.53
CA LEU A 281 -17.09 9.64 -12.09
C LEU A 281 -18.47 9.97 -12.65
N SER A 282 -19.16 8.96 -13.15
CA SER A 282 -20.55 9.06 -13.60
C SER A 282 -21.53 9.22 -12.42
N GLY A 283 -22.70 9.78 -12.69
CA GLY A 283 -23.78 9.87 -11.70
C GLY A 283 -24.45 8.52 -11.42
N GLY A 284 -25.07 8.38 -10.24
CA GLY A 284 -25.89 7.21 -9.89
C GLY A 284 -25.27 6.22 -8.90
N ILE A 285 -24.04 6.47 -8.46
CA ILE A 285 -23.36 5.70 -7.40
C ILE A 285 -23.44 6.51 -6.11
N THR A 286 -24.01 5.94 -5.05
CA THR A 286 -24.15 6.61 -3.75
C THR A 286 -23.05 6.20 -2.78
N SER A 287 -22.66 4.92 -2.77
CA SER A 287 -21.62 4.38 -1.88
C SER A 287 -20.28 5.10 -2.08
N THR A 288 -19.67 5.54 -0.98
CA THR A 288 -18.32 6.11 -0.95
C THR A 288 -17.26 5.04 -1.24
N VAL A 289 -17.49 3.80 -0.81
CA VAL A 289 -16.61 2.66 -1.05
C VAL A 289 -16.55 2.35 -2.55
N ILE A 290 -17.71 2.20 -3.21
CA ILE A 290 -17.74 1.89 -4.65
C ILE A 290 -17.16 3.05 -5.49
N LYS A 291 -17.39 4.31 -5.10
CA LYS A 291 -16.73 5.47 -5.74
C LYS A 291 -15.21 5.38 -5.64
N HIS A 292 -14.70 5.05 -4.45
CA HIS A 292 -13.27 4.93 -4.21
C HIS A 292 -12.66 3.82 -5.09
N VAL A 293 -13.31 2.65 -5.13
CA VAL A 293 -12.90 1.52 -5.99
C VAL A 293 -12.80 1.94 -7.45
N ILE A 294 -13.84 2.57 -8.01
CA ILE A 294 -13.84 3.00 -9.42
C ILE A 294 -12.76 4.05 -9.68
N SER A 295 -12.60 5.00 -8.76
CA SER A 295 -11.63 6.09 -8.94
C SER A 295 -10.17 5.61 -8.97
N ASN A 296 -9.88 4.51 -8.27
CA ASN A 296 -8.54 3.93 -8.18
C ASN A 296 -8.31 2.74 -9.12
N SER A 297 -9.33 2.33 -9.87
CA SER A 297 -9.20 1.25 -10.85
C SER A 297 -9.18 1.81 -12.27
N ASN A 298 -8.43 1.14 -13.15
CA ASN A 298 -8.69 1.23 -14.58
C ASN A 298 -10.06 0.63 -14.89
N VAL A 299 -10.72 1.17 -15.91
CA VAL A 299 -11.95 0.56 -16.44
C VAL A 299 -11.69 0.18 -17.88
N VAL A 300 -11.77 -1.12 -18.17
CA VAL A 300 -11.49 -1.68 -19.50
C VAL A 300 -12.76 -2.20 -20.16
N TYR A 301 -12.85 -2.01 -21.48
CA TYR A 301 -13.94 -2.52 -22.30
C TYR A 301 -13.42 -3.30 -23.52
N GLY A 302 -14.26 -4.19 -24.07
CA GLY A 302 -13.91 -5.02 -25.23
C GLY A 302 -14.47 -4.56 -26.57
N SER A 303 -15.68 -4.00 -26.55
CA SER A 303 -16.41 -3.54 -27.74
C SER A 303 -16.99 -2.15 -27.54
N GLU A 304 -17.37 -1.47 -28.63
CA GLU A 304 -18.06 -0.17 -28.58
C GLU A 304 -19.35 -0.21 -27.72
N ILE A 305 -19.97 -1.39 -27.60
CA ILE A 305 -21.17 -1.57 -26.78
C ILE A 305 -20.80 -1.64 -25.31
N ASP A 306 -19.73 -2.38 -24.98
CA ASP A 306 -19.23 -2.47 -23.62
C ASP A 306 -18.59 -1.15 -23.16
N GLU A 307 -18.06 -0.35 -24.08
CA GLU A 307 -17.60 1.02 -23.84
C GLU A 307 -18.72 1.88 -23.27
N GLY A 308 -19.91 1.89 -23.92
CA GLY A 308 -21.07 2.64 -23.42
C GLY A 308 -21.62 2.13 -22.08
N PHE A 309 -21.31 0.90 -21.67
CA PHE A 309 -21.55 0.41 -20.32
C PHE A 309 -20.48 0.92 -19.35
N ALA A 310 -19.21 0.79 -19.71
CA ALA A 310 -18.08 1.25 -18.92
C ALA A 310 -18.10 2.78 -18.67
N GLU A 311 -18.58 3.57 -19.63
CA GLU A 311 -18.78 5.03 -19.51
C GLU A 311 -19.74 5.40 -18.37
N GLN A 312 -20.61 4.47 -17.96
CA GLN A 312 -21.49 4.66 -16.81
C GLN A 312 -20.79 4.43 -15.47
N LEU A 313 -19.50 4.13 -15.44
CA LEU A 313 -18.67 4.13 -14.23
C LEU A 313 -17.75 5.36 -14.21
N ARG A 314 -17.08 5.64 -15.34
CA ARG A 314 -16.21 6.82 -15.52
C ARG A 314 -15.97 7.15 -17.00
N GLU A 315 -15.49 8.35 -17.33
CA GLU A 315 -15.20 8.75 -18.72
C GLU A 315 -13.84 8.22 -19.21
N ASN A 316 -12.82 8.14 -18.35
CA ASN A 316 -11.51 7.65 -18.74
C ASN A 316 -11.46 6.11 -18.80
N LEU A 317 -11.50 5.58 -20.03
CA LEU A 317 -11.56 4.15 -20.31
C LEU A 317 -10.33 3.65 -21.10
N GLN A 318 -10.02 2.37 -20.94
CA GLN A 318 -8.96 1.68 -21.68
C GLN A 318 -9.55 0.56 -22.55
N ASN A 319 -8.98 0.36 -23.73
CA ASN A 319 -9.40 -0.76 -24.58
C ASN A 319 -8.74 -2.06 -24.08
N GLY A 320 -9.55 -2.97 -23.56
CA GLY A 320 -9.11 -4.24 -22.98
C GLY A 320 -8.40 -5.18 -23.96
N ASN A 321 -8.49 -4.95 -25.28
CA ASN A 321 -7.75 -5.75 -26.27
C ASN A 321 -6.28 -5.35 -26.40
N ASN A 322 -5.91 -4.15 -25.93
CA ASN A 322 -4.54 -3.62 -25.98
C ASN A 322 -4.01 -3.28 -24.58
N TYR A 323 -4.66 -3.78 -23.55
CA TYR A 323 -4.31 -3.50 -22.16
C TYR A 323 -3.65 -4.74 -21.54
N GLU A 324 -2.46 -4.54 -20.98
CA GLU A 324 -1.81 -5.52 -20.12
C GLU A 324 -2.11 -5.14 -18.66
N LEU A 325 -2.44 -6.12 -17.82
CA LEU A 325 -2.83 -5.86 -16.44
C LEU A 325 -1.66 -5.23 -15.68
N SER A 326 -1.81 -3.95 -15.33
CA SER A 326 -0.75 -3.14 -14.72
C SER A 326 -1.18 -2.41 -13.45
N GLU A 327 -2.49 -2.35 -13.16
CA GLU A 327 -3.10 -1.77 -11.95
C GLU A 327 -4.46 -2.44 -11.67
N ASP A 328 -5.07 -2.11 -10.53
CA ASP A 328 -6.42 -2.58 -10.20
C ASP A 328 -7.38 -2.22 -11.33
N THR A 329 -8.23 -3.17 -11.74
CA THR A 329 -8.96 -3.06 -13.00
C THR A 329 -10.38 -3.57 -12.89
N ILE A 330 -11.34 -2.78 -13.38
CA ILE A 330 -12.72 -3.18 -13.62
C ILE A 330 -12.84 -3.59 -15.09
N ILE A 331 -13.15 -4.87 -15.32
CA ILE A 331 -13.41 -5.43 -16.63
C ILE A 331 -14.91 -5.37 -16.91
N VAL A 332 -15.29 -4.62 -17.95
CA VAL A 332 -16.67 -4.58 -18.44
C VAL A 332 -16.77 -5.34 -19.77
N GLY A 333 -17.66 -6.32 -19.81
CA GLY A 333 -17.95 -7.13 -21.00
C GLY A 333 -17.22 -8.48 -21.05
N GLY A 334 -17.81 -9.43 -21.78
CA GLY A 334 -17.40 -10.84 -21.79
C GLY A 334 -16.10 -11.14 -22.56
N PRO A 335 -15.55 -12.37 -22.42
CA PRO A 335 -14.24 -12.74 -22.96
C PRO A 335 -14.24 -12.89 -24.50
N ASN A 336 -15.41 -12.90 -25.14
CA ASN A 336 -15.48 -12.94 -26.61
C ASN A 336 -14.99 -11.61 -27.23
N ALA A 337 -15.30 -10.49 -26.58
CA ALA A 337 -15.04 -9.15 -27.10
C ALA A 337 -13.94 -8.41 -26.34
N ASN A 338 -13.70 -8.75 -25.07
CA ASN A 338 -12.70 -8.10 -24.23
C ASN A 338 -11.47 -8.99 -24.07
N GLY A 339 -10.34 -8.59 -24.65
CA GLY A 339 -9.08 -9.35 -24.65
C GLY A 339 -8.51 -9.60 -23.26
N LEU A 340 -8.61 -8.62 -22.35
CA LEU A 340 -8.20 -8.78 -20.96
C LEU A 340 -9.11 -9.81 -20.27
N ALA A 341 -10.41 -9.69 -20.47
CA ALA A 341 -11.39 -10.66 -19.97
C ALA A 341 -11.08 -12.06 -20.49
N ASN A 342 -10.77 -12.21 -21.78
CA ASN A 342 -10.38 -13.50 -22.38
C ASN A 342 -9.13 -14.10 -21.75
N SER A 343 -8.15 -13.27 -21.42
CA SER A 343 -6.86 -13.69 -20.88
C SER A 343 -6.99 -14.23 -19.45
N TYR A 344 -7.90 -13.64 -18.66
CA TYR A 344 -8.04 -13.95 -17.24
C TYR A 344 -9.34 -14.66 -16.86
N ASN A 345 -10.25 -14.94 -17.80
CA ASN A 345 -11.56 -15.57 -17.53
C ASN A 345 -11.48 -16.86 -16.70
N GLY A 346 -10.38 -17.62 -16.84
CA GLY A 346 -10.16 -18.87 -16.11
C GLY A 346 -9.62 -18.71 -14.69
N GLU A 347 -9.15 -17.51 -14.32
CA GLU A 347 -8.64 -17.20 -12.96
C GLU A 347 -9.78 -16.85 -11.99
N PHE A 348 -10.95 -16.51 -12.52
CA PHE A 348 -12.15 -16.19 -11.75
C PHE A 348 -12.88 -17.46 -11.31
N GLU A 349 -13.53 -17.40 -10.14
CA GLU A 349 -14.30 -18.53 -9.59
C GLU A 349 -15.35 -19.03 -10.59
N VAL A 350 -16.00 -18.10 -11.30
CA VAL A 350 -17.04 -18.43 -12.26
C VAL A 350 -16.71 -17.87 -13.64
N PRO A 351 -16.15 -18.68 -14.56
CA PRO A 351 -15.86 -18.26 -15.92
C PRO A 351 -17.13 -17.89 -16.70
N ILE A 352 -17.08 -16.77 -17.41
CA ILE A 352 -18.20 -16.24 -18.19
C ILE A 352 -18.05 -16.69 -19.64
N SER A 353 -19.17 -16.95 -20.32
CA SER A 353 -19.20 -17.32 -21.74
C SER A 353 -20.46 -16.82 -22.42
N ASN A 354 -20.57 -17.00 -23.74
CA ASN A 354 -21.79 -16.64 -24.48
C ASN A 354 -23.05 -17.44 -24.05
N ASN A 355 -22.89 -18.49 -23.25
CA ASN A 355 -24.02 -19.33 -22.80
C ASN A 355 -24.22 -19.32 -21.28
N TYR A 356 -23.24 -18.85 -20.51
CA TYR A 356 -23.24 -18.87 -19.05
C TYR A 356 -22.82 -17.46 -18.55
N PRO A 357 -23.56 -16.81 -17.62
CA PRO A 357 -24.56 -17.37 -16.68
C PRO A 357 -25.96 -17.65 -17.23
N GLY A 358 -26.19 -17.39 -18.51
CA GLY A 358 -27.48 -17.62 -19.17
C GLY A 358 -28.16 -16.32 -19.58
N GLU A 359 -29.27 -16.46 -20.31
CA GLU A 359 -29.98 -15.33 -20.92
C GLU A 359 -30.37 -14.27 -19.89
N ASN A 360 -30.10 -13.00 -20.20
CA ASN A 360 -30.34 -11.83 -19.36
C ASN A 360 -29.61 -11.85 -18.01
N ARG A 361 -28.63 -12.73 -17.83
CA ARG A 361 -27.87 -12.85 -16.58
C ARG A 361 -26.45 -12.35 -16.74
N GLY A 362 -25.97 -11.66 -15.71
CA GLY A 362 -24.61 -11.20 -15.55
C GLY A 362 -24.03 -11.62 -14.21
N ILE A 363 -22.71 -11.63 -14.13
CA ILE A 363 -21.95 -11.91 -12.93
C ILE A 363 -21.13 -10.67 -12.56
N ILE A 364 -21.08 -10.40 -11.26
CA ILE A 364 -20.10 -9.50 -10.64
C ILE A 364 -19.24 -10.39 -9.74
N GLN A 365 -17.93 -10.34 -9.92
CA GLN A 365 -17.00 -11.09 -9.09
C GLN A 365 -15.69 -10.33 -8.97
N VAL A 366 -15.00 -10.52 -7.84
CA VAL A 366 -13.73 -9.86 -7.55
C VAL A 366 -12.68 -10.94 -7.38
N GLN A 367 -11.55 -10.78 -8.03
CA GLN A 367 -10.44 -11.71 -7.93
C GLN A 367 -9.12 -10.94 -7.82
N ASN A 368 -8.27 -11.38 -6.91
CA ASN A 368 -6.88 -10.94 -6.88
C ASN A 368 -6.11 -11.76 -7.91
N ILE A 369 -5.58 -11.10 -8.93
CA ILE A 369 -4.84 -11.71 -10.03
C ILE A 369 -3.35 -11.43 -9.84
N GLU A 370 -2.56 -12.50 -9.86
CA GLU A 370 -1.12 -12.47 -9.70
C GLU A 370 -0.41 -12.40 -11.05
N VAL A 371 0.28 -11.30 -11.30
CA VAL A 371 1.09 -11.08 -12.51
C VAL A 371 2.55 -11.17 -12.15
N HIS A 372 3.28 -12.08 -12.81
CA HIS A 372 4.70 -12.26 -12.60
C HIS A 372 5.49 -11.20 -13.35
N VAL A 373 6.23 -10.37 -12.62
CA VAL A 373 7.12 -9.34 -13.16
C VAL A 373 8.54 -9.62 -12.68
N GLY A 374 9.27 -10.46 -13.42
CA GLY A 374 10.58 -10.95 -13.00
C GLY A 374 10.45 -11.90 -11.79
N ASN A 375 11.02 -11.50 -10.65
CA ASN A 375 10.99 -12.27 -9.38
C ASN A 375 9.83 -11.87 -8.45
N PHE A 376 9.05 -10.85 -8.82
CA PHE A 376 7.90 -10.41 -8.05
C PHE A 376 6.61 -10.95 -8.61
N ILE A 377 5.67 -11.19 -7.70
CA ILE A 377 4.27 -11.28 -8.02
C ILE A 377 3.66 -9.91 -7.68
N LYS A 378 3.09 -9.25 -8.68
CA LYS A 378 2.20 -8.10 -8.46
C LYS A 378 0.79 -8.64 -8.39
N THR A 379 0.07 -8.32 -7.33
CA THR A 379 -1.33 -8.70 -7.16
C THR A 379 -2.19 -7.49 -7.47
N TYR A 380 -3.12 -7.66 -8.41
CA TYR A 380 -4.09 -6.64 -8.79
C TYR A 380 -5.49 -7.10 -8.44
N GLN A 381 -6.28 -6.23 -7.81
CA GLN A 381 -7.70 -6.50 -7.62
C GLN A 381 -8.40 -6.27 -8.95
N VAL A 382 -9.02 -7.34 -9.47
CA VAL A 382 -9.76 -7.29 -10.72
C VAL A 382 -11.22 -7.58 -10.47
N ILE A 383 -12.08 -6.61 -10.82
CA ILE A 383 -13.53 -6.70 -10.71
C ILE A 383 -14.06 -7.04 -12.10
N TYR A 384 -14.76 -8.16 -12.22
CA TYR A 384 -15.26 -8.64 -13.49
C TYR A 384 -16.79 -8.53 -13.56
N ILE A 385 -17.26 -7.65 -14.45
CA ILE A 385 -18.67 -7.34 -14.69
C ILE A 385 -19.02 -7.75 -16.12
N ALA A 386 -19.65 -8.91 -16.29
CA ALA A 386 -20.06 -9.36 -17.61
C ALA A 386 -21.25 -10.32 -17.56
N GLY A 387 -22.02 -10.39 -18.63
CA GLY A 387 -23.05 -11.40 -18.83
C GLY A 387 -22.83 -12.22 -20.08
N SER A 388 -23.70 -13.23 -20.24
CA SER A 388 -23.68 -14.07 -21.44
C SER A 388 -24.24 -13.35 -22.67
N ASP A 389 -25.01 -12.29 -22.43
CA ASP A 389 -25.52 -11.34 -23.42
C ASP A 389 -25.46 -9.90 -22.89
N ARG A 390 -25.92 -8.96 -23.73
CA ARG A 390 -25.87 -7.52 -23.44
C ARG A 390 -26.75 -7.13 -22.25
N PHE A 391 -27.91 -7.76 -22.08
CA PHE A 391 -28.81 -7.46 -20.96
C PHE A 391 -28.23 -8.01 -19.66
N GLY A 392 -27.54 -9.15 -19.71
CA GLY A 392 -26.77 -9.70 -18.61
C GLY A 392 -25.66 -8.76 -18.15
N THR A 393 -24.80 -8.28 -19.07
CA THR A 393 -23.76 -7.30 -18.74
C THR A 393 -24.36 -6.03 -18.16
N GLN A 394 -25.46 -5.53 -18.74
CA GLN A 394 -26.16 -4.35 -18.23
C GLN A 394 -26.75 -4.59 -16.83
N ALA A 395 -27.28 -5.78 -16.55
CA ALA A 395 -27.81 -6.12 -15.23
C ALA A 395 -26.73 -6.09 -14.16
N ALA A 396 -25.60 -6.75 -14.42
CA ALA A 396 -24.46 -6.76 -13.52
C ALA A 396 -23.93 -5.34 -13.28
N LEU A 397 -23.80 -4.53 -14.32
CA LEU A 397 -23.32 -3.15 -14.19
C LEU A 397 -24.26 -2.26 -13.36
N GLU A 398 -25.56 -2.31 -13.65
CA GLU A 398 -26.54 -1.49 -12.92
C GLU A 398 -26.67 -1.93 -11.46
N TYR A 399 -26.55 -3.22 -11.17
CA TYR A 399 -26.53 -3.71 -9.80
C TYR A 399 -25.24 -3.32 -9.06
N PHE A 400 -24.08 -3.39 -9.73
CA PHE A 400 -22.79 -2.98 -9.17
C PHE A 400 -22.81 -1.55 -8.63
N LYS A 401 -23.47 -0.63 -9.34
CA LYS A 401 -23.64 0.79 -8.92
C LYS A 401 -24.44 0.95 -7.63
N THR A 402 -25.22 -0.05 -7.25
CA THR A 402 -26.06 -0.05 -6.04
C THR A 402 -25.40 -0.71 -4.83
N LEU A 403 -24.23 -1.33 -5.01
CA LEU A 403 -23.52 -1.98 -3.92
C LEU A 403 -23.03 -0.97 -2.88
N ASP A 404 -23.08 -1.36 -1.61
CA ASP A 404 -22.45 -0.62 -0.53
C ASP A 404 -20.98 -1.04 -0.36
N GLU A 405 -20.67 -2.32 -0.60
CA GLU A 405 -19.35 -2.95 -0.52
C GLU A 405 -19.14 -3.95 -1.68
N LEU A 406 -17.88 -4.34 -1.95
CA LEU A 406 -17.57 -5.36 -2.95
C LEU A 406 -18.01 -6.75 -2.47
N PRO A 407 -18.52 -7.63 -3.35
CA PRO A 407 -18.95 -8.96 -2.94
C PRO A 407 -17.75 -9.86 -2.62
N GLU A 408 -17.87 -10.67 -1.56
CA GLU A 408 -16.83 -11.65 -1.17
C GLU A 408 -16.71 -12.84 -2.13
N GLY A 409 -17.74 -13.08 -2.96
CA GLY A 409 -17.79 -14.14 -3.96
C GLY A 409 -18.60 -13.73 -5.19
N PRO A 410 -18.70 -14.59 -6.21
CA PRO A 410 -19.44 -14.30 -7.43
C PRO A 410 -20.93 -14.16 -7.12
N ILE A 411 -21.52 -13.05 -7.54
CA ILE A 411 -22.96 -12.82 -7.47
C ILE A 411 -23.55 -12.78 -8.87
N THR A 412 -24.70 -13.44 -9.04
CA THR A 412 -25.43 -13.48 -10.31
C THR A 412 -26.61 -12.53 -10.25
N VAL A 413 -26.74 -11.71 -11.29
CA VAL A 413 -27.79 -10.71 -11.42
C VAL A 413 -28.57 -10.96 -12.70
N GLU A 414 -29.89 -10.90 -12.63
CA GLU A 414 -30.79 -11.06 -13.78
C GLU A 414 -31.45 -9.71 -14.15
N TRP A 415 -31.48 -9.40 -15.45
CA TRP A 415 -32.25 -8.27 -15.97
C TRP A 415 -33.74 -8.63 -15.99
N THR A 416 -34.55 -7.89 -15.24
CA THR A 416 -36.02 -8.04 -15.25
C THR A 416 -36.71 -6.80 -15.77
N ALA A 417 -38.01 -6.87 -16.01
CA ALA A 417 -38.83 -5.71 -16.37
C ALA A 417 -38.81 -4.59 -15.30
N LYS A 418 -38.36 -4.87 -14.08
CA LYS A 418 -38.25 -3.90 -12.97
C LYS A 418 -36.81 -3.41 -12.74
N GLY A 419 -35.85 -3.86 -13.56
CA GLY A 419 -34.42 -3.59 -13.39
C GLY A 419 -33.64 -4.84 -12.95
N PRO A 420 -32.37 -4.66 -12.58
CA PRO A 420 -31.51 -5.77 -12.15
C PRO A 420 -31.96 -6.33 -10.80
N VAL A 421 -31.93 -7.66 -10.67
CA VAL A 421 -32.27 -8.37 -9.45
C VAL A 421 -31.18 -9.40 -9.15
N LEU A 422 -30.67 -9.40 -7.92
CA LEU A 422 -29.79 -10.46 -7.41
C LEU A 422 -30.55 -11.79 -7.38
N VAL A 423 -29.98 -12.82 -8.00
CA VAL A 423 -30.62 -14.14 -8.08
C VAL A 423 -29.83 -15.24 -7.37
N GLU A 424 -28.50 -15.14 -7.34
CA GLU A 424 -27.61 -16.09 -6.64
C GLU A 424 -26.40 -15.36 -6.06
#